data_AF-A0A497DH27-F1
#
_entry.id   AF-A0A497DH27-F1
#
_cell.length_a   1.000
_cell.length_b   1.000
_cell.length_c   1.000
_cell.angle_alpha   90.00
_cell.angle_beta   90.00
_cell.angle_gamma   90.00
#
_symmetry.space_group_name_H-M   'P 1'
#
loop_
_entity.id
_entity.type
_entity.pdbx_description
1 polymer ?
#
loop_
_entity_poly.entity_id
_entity_poly.type
_entity_poly.pdbx_seq_one_letter_code
_entity_poly.pdbx_strand_id
1 'polypeptide(L)'
;GSYFHHAFQYDGAATHGYGVTLAHHSSECLIENNIFSHLRHAMMVKTGANGNILSYNYSRDPYRSEPIHDLSGDISLHGHYAYANLFEGNIVQNIIIDHYWGPSGPYNTLFRNRAELWGIIMTTNDLLETSKQNFVGNETTDFSMFYGQYVLTGSNHFQYGNNILSVTRPDGTDNLTDSSYYLNTEPYFWSESMVWPSIGYPNMLESGTIPAKERFETGIPLTICNDSIYTIINKRQKLINISVVPNPNKGNFMVYVDDNLENATLSIVNTSGITVYNAHIPPGRLSVIPVSVNLPPAMYWVIFRNNETMASKKIIIIKRSS
;
A
#
# COMPACT_ATOMS: atom_id res chain seq x y z
N GLY A 1 -4.11 -6.23 8.16
CA GLY A 1 -5.50 -6.04 7.72
C GLY A 1 -6.27 -5.24 8.73
N SER A 2 -7.03 -4.25 8.28
CA SER A 2 -7.93 -3.42 9.09
C SER A 2 -9.39 -3.83 8.89
N TYR A 3 -10.28 -3.39 9.80
CA TYR A 3 -11.73 -3.58 9.69
C TYR A 3 -12.42 -2.22 9.59
N PHE A 4 -12.95 -1.91 8.41
CA PHE A 4 -13.71 -0.69 8.13
C PHE A 4 -15.19 -1.05 8.14
N HIS A 5 -15.96 -0.50 9.10
CA HIS A 5 -17.35 -0.88 9.25
C HIS A 5 -18.23 0.32 9.55
N HIS A 6 -19.35 0.41 8.80
CA HIS A 6 -20.35 1.46 8.93
C HIS A 6 -19.79 2.88 8.71
N ALA A 7 -20.64 3.75 8.20
CA ALA A 7 -20.36 5.18 8.10
C ALA A 7 -21.45 5.97 8.80
N PHE A 8 -21.16 7.24 9.06
CA PHE A 8 -22.17 8.13 9.63
C PHE A 8 -23.30 8.44 8.62
N GLN A 9 -23.02 8.35 7.32
CA GLN A 9 -23.94 8.64 6.22
C GLN A 9 -23.50 7.90 4.94
N TYR A 10 -24.43 7.69 4.00
CA TYR A 10 -24.26 6.84 2.82
C TYR A 10 -24.76 7.47 1.52
N ASP A 11 -24.77 8.80 1.43
CA ASP A 11 -25.23 9.55 0.24
C ASP A 11 -24.12 9.86 -0.76
N GLY A 12 -22.87 9.49 -0.46
CA GLY A 12 -21.70 9.75 -1.30
C GLY A 12 -21.28 11.23 -1.39
N ALA A 13 -22.07 12.15 -0.83
CA ALA A 13 -21.70 13.55 -0.74
C ALA A 13 -20.42 13.67 0.09
N ALA A 14 -19.46 14.47 -0.36
CA ALA A 14 -18.17 14.62 0.33
C ALA A 14 -17.53 13.28 0.77
N THR A 15 -17.68 12.22 -0.03
CA THR A 15 -17.16 10.85 0.24
C THR A 15 -17.79 10.13 1.45
N HIS A 16 -19.00 10.49 1.83
CA HIS A 16 -19.74 9.76 2.87
C HIS A 16 -20.00 8.30 2.47
N GLY A 17 -19.74 7.40 3.42
CA GLY A 17 -19.90 5.96 3.19
C GLY A 17 -18.69 5.31 2.53
N TYR A 18 -17.57 6.01 2.33
CA TYR A 18 -16.42 5.45 1.62
C TYR A 18 -15.41 4.88 2.61
N GLY A 19 -14.87 3.70 2.32
CA GLY A 19 -13.81 3.05 3.07
C GLY A 19 -12.44 3.64 2.71
N VAL A 20 -11.64 2.89 1.95
CA VAL A 20 -10.35 3.38 1.46
C VAL A 20 -10.52 4.07 0.11
N THR A 21 -10.26 5.38 0.10
CA THR A 21 -10.32 6.21 -1.11
C THR A 21 -8.92 6.69 -1.48
N LEU A 22 -8.45 6.26 -2.66
CA LEU A 22 -7.23 6.78 -3.26
C LEU A 22 -7.60 7.89 -4.25
N ALA A 23 -7.11 9.10 -3.98
CA ALA A 23 -7.45 10.31 -4.72
C ALA A 23 -6.24 11.25 -4.82
N HIS A 24 -6.40 12.38 -5.51
CA HIS A 24 -5.40 13.45 -5.57
C HIS A 24 -4.00 12.97 -5.95
N HIS A 25 -3.90 12.19 -7.02
CA HIS A 25 -2.63 11.66 -7.53
C HIS A 25 -1.90 10.70 -6.57
N SER A 26 -2.63 10.02 -5.69
CA SER A 26 -2.07 8.91 -4.90
C SER A 26 -1.46 7.85 -5.81
N SER A 27 -0.23 7.45 -5.52
CA SER A 27 0.47 6.39 -6.25
C SER A 27 1.23 5.48 -5.29
N GLU A 28 1.58 4.28 -5.77
CA GLU A 28 2.42 3.31 -5.04
C GLU A 28 1.84 2.89 -3.68
N CYS A 29 0.51 2.98 -3.52
CA CYS A 29 -0.18 2.51 -2.33
C CYS A 29 -0.53 1.02 -2.44
N LEU A 30 -0.35 0.29 -1.34
CA LEU A 30 -0.77 -1.11 -1.20
C LEU A 30 -1.84 -1.24 -0.12
N ILE A 31 -3.04 -1.65 -0.51
CA ILE A 31 -4.21 -1.81 0.35
C ILE A 31 -4.55 -3.28 0.33
N GLU A 32 -4.08 -4.03 1.33
CA GLU A 32 -4.23 -5.48 1.33
C GLU A 32 -4.84 -6.05 2.60
N ASN A 33 -5.55 -7.16 2.40
CA ASN A 33 -6.02 -8.01 3.49
C ASN A 33 -6.93 -7.27 4.49
N ASN A 34 -7.75 -6.34 4.03
CA ASN A 34 -8.71 -5.61 4.86
C ASN A 34 -10.12 -6.21 4.75
N ILE A 35 -10.94 -5.94 5.76
CA ILE A 35 -12.36 -6.28 5.79
C ILE A 35 -13.15 -4.97 5.75
N PHE A 36 -14.14 -4.90 4.85
CA PHE A 36 -15.06 -3.80 4.66
C PHE A 36 -16.50 -4.30 4.87
N SER A 37 -17.30 -3.55 5.63
CA SER A 37 -18.69 -3.94 5.90
C SER A 37 -19.59 -2.71 5.99
N HIS A 38 -20.74 -2.76 5.32
CA HIS A 38 -21.75 -1.71 5.41
C HIS A 38 -21.19 -0.34 5.02
N LEU A 39 -20.68 -0.25 3.79
CA LEU A 39 -20.12 0.94 3.18
C LEU A 39 -20.77 1.19 1.80
N ARG A 40 -20.76 2.44 1.35
CA ARG A 40 -21.14 2.81 -0.02
C ARG A 40 -20.08 2.36 -1.01
N HIS A 41 -18.82 2.74 -0.79
CA HIS A 41 -17.70 2.23 -1.59
C HIS A 41 -16.62 1.74 -0.65
N ALA A 42 -16.29 0.45 -0.69
CA ALA A 42 -15.26 -0.12 0.17
C ALA A 42 -13.86 0.38 -0.23
N MET A 43 -13.60 0.37 -1.54
CA MET A 43 -12.32 0.67 -2.17
C MET A 43 -12.58 1.50 -3.43
N MET A 44 -11.95 2.67 -3.51
CA MET A 44 -12.16 3.57 -4.65
C MET A 44 -10.85 4.16 -5.15
N VAL A 45 -10.74 4.30 -6.46
CA VAL A 45 -9.72 5.12 -7.13
C VAL A 45 -10.39 6.26 -7.89
N LYS A 46 -9.88 7.47 -7.73
CA LYS A 46 -10.32 8.66 -8.48
C LYS A 46 -9.23 9.73 -8.52
N THR A 47 -9.52 10.85 -9.16
CA THR A 47 -8.71 12.07 -9.20
C THR A 47 -7.24 11.77 -9.49
N GLY A 48 -7.01 11.03 -10.58
CA GLY A 48 -5.68 10.66 -11.05
C GLY A 48 -4.87 9.76 -10.11
N ALA A 49 -5.50 8.99 -9.21
CA ALA A 49 -4.81 7.95 -8.45
C ALA A 49 -4.37 6.81 -9.38
N ASN A 50 -3.06 6.56 -9.47
CA ASN A 50 -2.48 5.65 -10.46
C ASN A 50 -1.40 4.76 -9.85
N GLY A 51 -1.23 3.55 -10.38
CA GLY A 51 -0.15 2.65 -9.94
C GLY A 51 -0.33 2.14 -8.50
N ASN A 52 -1.58 2.01 -8.04
CA ASN A 52 -1.91 1.47 -6.73
C ASN A 52 -2.36 0.02 -6.82
N ILE A 53 -2.20 -0.72 -5.73
CA ILE A 53 -2.58 -2.12 -5.60
C ILE A 53 -3.60 -2.25 -4.47
N LEU A 54 -4.76 -2.82 -4.79
CA LEU A 54 -5.81 -3.14 -3.83
C LEU A 54 -6.07 -4.64 -3.93
N SER A 55 -5.57 -5.41 -2.98
CA SER A 55 -5.51 -6.87 -3.12
C SER A 55 -6.00 -7.65 -1.90
N TYR A 56 -6.61 -8.80 -2.15
CA TYR A 56 -7.02 -9.74 -1.09
C TYR A 56 -7.89 -9.11 0.00
N ASN A 57 -8.67 -8.08 -0.32
CA ASN A 57 -9.63 -7.46 0.58
C ASN A 57 -10.99 -8.15 0.47
N TYR A 58 -11.72 -8.18 1.58
CA TYR A 58 -13.09 -8.69 1.65
C TYR A 58 -14.07 -7.54 1.87
N SER A 59 -15.07 -7.38 1.01
CA SER A 59 -16.17 -6.44 1.20
C SER A 59 -17.52 -7.13 1.15
N ARG A 60 -18.42 -6.72 2.04
CA ARG A 60 -19.79 -7.25 2.13
C ARG A 60 -20.79 -6.18 2.53
N ASP A 61 -22.06 -6.48 2.28
CA ASP A 61 -23.19 -5.66 2.70
C ASP A 61 -23.05 -4.21 2.22
N PRO A 62 -22.92 -3.96 0.89
CA PRO A 62 -22.83 -2.60 0.37
C PRO A 62 -24.14 -1.86 0.63
N TYR A 63 -24.04 -0.58 0.99
CA TYR A 63 -25.21 0.23 1.27
C TYR A 63 -25.03 1.68 0.80
N ARG A 64 -26.00 2.17 0.03
CA ARG A 64 -26.16 3.59 -0.33
C ARG A 64 -27.55 4.10 0.03
N SER A 65 -27.67 5.39 0.31
CA SER A 65 -28.95 6.03 0.64
C SER A 65 -29.93 6.03 -0.53
N GLU A 66 -29.43 6.01 -1.77
CA GLU A 66 -30.26 6.03 -2.97
C GLU A 66 -30.81 4.62 -3.31
N PRO A 67 -32.11 4.47 -3.65
CA PRO A 67 -32.59 3.23 -4.26
C PRO A 67 -31.89 2.99 -5.61
N ILE A 68 -31.42 1.80 -5.96
CA ILE A 68 -31.44 0.51 -5.24
C ILE A 68 -30.27 0.43 -4.23
N HIS A 69 -30.53 0.09 -2.96
CA HIS A 69 -29.59 0.32 -1.85
C HIS A 69 -28.32 -0.54 -1.85
N ASP A 70 -28.38 -1.76 -2.38
CA ASP A 70 -27.26 -2.70 -2.44
C ASP A 70 -26.46 -2.61 -3.75
N LEU A 71 -26.90 -1.79 -4.72
CA LEU A 71 -26.21 -1.55 -5.99
C LEU A 71 -25.18 -0.43 -5.83
N SER A 72 -24.27 -0.61 -4.89
CA SER A 72 -23.13 0.29 -4.69
C SER A 72 -21.82 -0.44 -4.94
N GLY A 73 -20.90 0.17 -5.68
CA GLY A 73 -19.65 -0.47 -6.06
C GLY A 73 -18.71 -0.60 -4.87
N ASP A 74 -18.43 -1.82 -4.43
CA ASP A 74 -17.39 -2.05 -3.40
C ASP A 74 -16.03 -1.65 -3.95
N ILE A 75 -15.68 -2.16 -5.13
CA ILE A 75 -14.60 -1.62 -5.94
C ILE A 75 -15.23 -0.60 -6.89
N SER A 76 -14.83 0.66 -6.73
CA SER A 76 -15.32 1.77 -7.55
C SER A 76 -14.17 2.47 -8.30
N LEU A 77 -14.27 2.47 -9.62
CA LEU A 77 -13.48 3.34 -10.48
C LEU A 77 -14.35 4.55 -10.82
N HIS A 78 -14.18 5.65 -10.07
CA HIS A 78 -15.12 6.76 -10.02
C HIS A 78 -14.62 7.99 -10.82
N GLY A 79 -14.30 7.73 -12.09
CA GLY A 79 -13.88 8.74 -13.06
C GLY A 79 -12.56 9.47 -12.75
N HIS A 80 -12.43 10.69 -13.28
CA HIS A 80 -11.24 11.54 -13.17
C HIS A 80 -9.92 10.88 -13.57
N TYR A 81 -9.97 10.00 -14.57
CA TYR A 81 -8.80 9.47 -15.25
C TYR A 81 -7.78 8.71 -14.38
N ALA A 82 -8.25 7.96 -13.37
CA ALA A 82 -7.41 6.98 -12.66
C ALA A 82 -7.02 5.82 -13.60
N TYR A 83 -5.74 5.46 -13.66
CA TYR A 83 -5.19 4.49 -14.62
C TYR A 83 -4.13 3.59 -13.99
N ALA A 84 -3.87 2.43 -14.63
CA ALA A 84 -2.83 1.49 -14.21
C ALA A 84 -2.88 1.06 -12.72
N ASN A 85 -4.07 0.98 -12.12
CA ASN A 85 -4.25 0.39 -10.81
C ASN A 85 -4.54 -1.11 -10.93
N LEU A 86 -4.09 -1.89 -9.95
CA LEU A 86 -4.34 -3.33 -9.87
C LEU A 86 -5.32 -3.61 -8.73
N PHE A 87 -6.42 -4.28 -9.05
CA PHE A 87 -7.32 -4.89 -8.09
C PHE A 87 -7.18 -6.40 -8.21
N GLU A 88 -6.60 -7.04 -7.21
CA GLU A 88 -6.20 -8.45 -7.30
C GLU A 88 -6.81 -9.30 -6.18
N GLY A 89 -7.47 -10.40 -6.51
CA GLY A 89 -7.82 -11.41 -5.49
C GLY A 89 -8.83 -10.93 -4.45
N ASN A 90 -9.58 -9.85 -4.70
CA ASN A 90 -10.57 -9.36 -3.74
C ASN A 90 -11.86 -10.17 -3.84
N ILE A 91 -12.54 -10.37 -2.70
CA ILE A 91 -13.93 -10.87 -2.67
C ILE A 91 -14.83 -9.70 -2.28
N VAL A 92 -15.74 -9.31 -3.16
CA VAL A 92 -16.62 -8.16 -2.99
C VAL A 92 -18.04 -8.49 -3.47
N GLN A 93 -19.01 -7.62 -3.26
CA GLN A 93 -20.37 -7.81 -3.78
C GLN A 93 -20.48 -7.25 -5.20
N ASN A 94 -20.00 -6.02 -5.42
CA ASN A 94 -20.14 -5.32 -6.70
C ASN A 94 -18.83 -4.65 -7.12
N ILE A 95 -18.47 -4.78 -8.39
CA ILE A 95 -17.40 -3.99 -9.03
C ILE A 95 -18.06 -3.03 -10.01
N ILE A 96 -17.94 -1.73 -9.77
CA ILE A 96 -18.55 -0.70 -10.62
C ILE A 96 -17.48 0.23 -11.18
N ILE A 97 -17.43 0.33 -12.50
CA ILE A 97 -16.63 1.32 -13.22
C ILE A 97 -17.61 2.35 -13.76
N ASP A 98 -17.57 3.56 -13.21
CA ASP A 98 -18.51 4.61 -13.58
C ASP A 98 -17.88 5.82 -14.26
N HIS A 99 -18.77 6.63 -14.85
CA HIS A 99 -18.43 7.83 -15.59
C HIS A 99 -18.90 9.11 -14.88
N TYR A 100 -19.29 9.03 -13.61
CA TYR A 100 -19.97 10.13 -12.92
C TYR A 100 -19.13 11.42 -12.94
N TRP A 101 -17.81 11.26 -12.94
CA TRP A 101 -16.84 12.35 -13.07
C TRP A 101 -15.96 12.23 -14.33
N GLY A 102 -16.56 11.77 -15.42
CA GLY A 102 -15.86 11.42 -16.65
C GLY A 102 -15.21 10.03 -16.58
N PRO A 103 -14.45 9.62 -17.60
CA PRO A 103 -13.93 8.26 -17.70
C PRO A 103 -12.81 7.99 -16.69
N SER A 104 -12.63 6.72 -16.35
CA SER A 104 -11.36 6.23 -15.81
C SER A 104 -10.35 6.08 -16.95
N GLY A 105 -9.08 6.27 -16.61
CA GLY A 105 -7.98 6.10 -17.56
C GLY A 105 -7.71 4.62 -17.84
N PRO A 106 -6.84 4.31 -18.81
CA PRO A 106 -6.63 2.96 -19.29
C PRO A 106 -5.90 2.05 -18.28
N TYR A 107 -5.88 0.75 -18.56
CA TYR A 107 -5.02 -0.25 -17.92
C TYR A 107 -5.24 -0.47 -16.43
N ASN A 108 -6.37 -0.03 -15.85
CA ASN A 108 -6.75 -0.61 -14.57
C ASN A 108 -7.08 -2.09 -14.82
N THR A 109 -6.56 -2.92 -13.92
CA THR A 109 -6.58 -4.37 -14.07
C THR A 109 -7.37 -4.97 -12.92
N LEU A 110 -8.50 -5.58 -13.25
CA LEU A 110 -9.25 -6.45 -12.35
C LEU A 110 -8.74 -7.87 -12.60
N PHE A 111 -7.99 -8.40 -11.64
CA PHE A 111 -7.37 -9.72 -11.72
C PHE A 111 -7.87 -10.64 -10.61
N ARG A 112 -8.44 -11.80 -10.96
CA ARG A 112 -8.89 -12.82 -10.00
C ARG A 112 -9.77 -12.27 -8.85
N ASN A 113 -10.62 -11.28 -9.12
CA ASN A 113 -11.60 -10.81 -8.12
C ASN A 113 -12.88 -11.64 -8.21
N ARG A 114 -13.60 -11.80 -7.10
CA ARG A 114 -14.94 -12.37 -7.06
C ARG A 114 -15.96 -11.29 -6.72
N ALA A 115 -17.00 -11.16 -7.54
CA ALA A 115 -18.18 -10.34 -7.26
C ALA A 115 -19.38 -11.25 -6.92
N GLU A 116 -19.84 -11.19 -5.68
CA GLU A 116 -20.83 -12.11 -5.09
C GLU A 116 -22.28 -11.62 -5.16
N LEU A 117 -22.55 -10.43 -5.72
CA LEU A 117 -23.90 -9.86 -5.83
C LEU A 117 -24.18 -9.38 -7.26
N TRP A 118 -24.23 -8.07 -7.52
CA TRP A 118 -24.63 -7.55 -8.84
C TRP A 118 -23.62 -7.86 -9.93
N GLY A 119 -22.35 -8.11 -9.59
CA GLY A 119 -21.31 -8.51 -10.54
C GLY A 119 -20.37 -7.37 -10.93
N ILE A 120 -19.91 -7.39 -12.18
CA ILE A 120 -18.95 -6.43 -12.75
C ILE A 120 -19.68 -5.58 -13.79
N ILE A 121 -19.86 -4.29 -13.49
CA ILE A 121 -20.72 -3.40 -14.25
C ILE A 121 -19.97 -2.12 -14.62
N MET A 122 -19.93 -1.82 -15.91
CA MET A 122 -19.54 -0.53 -16.43
C MET A 122 -20.80 0.28 -16.79
N THR A 123 -20.84 1.55 -16.39
CA THR A 123 -21.95 2.44 -16.77
C THR A 123 -21.64 3.16 -18.09
N THR A 124 -22.67 3.46 -18.87
CA THR A 124 -22.57 4.09 -20.20
C THR A 124 -22.54 5.62 -20.13
N ASN A 125 -21.76 6.27 -21.00
CA ASN A 125 -21.74 7.72 -21.20
C ASN A 125 -21.75 8.08 -22.69
N ASP A 126 -22.66 8.97 -23.09
CA ASP A 126 -22.83 9.35 -24.50
C ASP A 126 -21.67 10.18 -25.09
N LEU A 127 -20.81 10.77 -24.26
CA LEU A 127 -19.71 11.64 -24.70
C LEU A 127 -18.37 10.91 -24.68
N LEU A 128 -18.02 10.28 -23.56
CA LEU A 128 -16.72 9.67 -23.37
C LEU A 128 -16.79 8.48 -22.41
N GLU A 129 -16.57 7.29 -22.97
CA GLU A 129 -16.57 6.03 -22.25
C GLU A 129 -15.21 5.66 -21.65
N THR A 130 -15.23 4.94 -20.54
CA THR A 130 -14.04 4.27 -20.01
C THR A 130 -13.66 3.13 -20.96
N SER A 131 -12.41 3.09 -21.42
CA SER A 131 -11.90 2.12 -22.40
C SER A 131 -10.57 1.53 -21.95
N LYS A 132 -10.11 0.45 -22.59
CA LYS A 132 -8.77 -0.17 -22.36
C LYS A 132 -8.54 -0.66 -20.92
N GLN A 133 -9.57 -1.17 -20.27
CA GLN A 133 -9.43 -1.86 -18.97
C GLN A 133 -9.07 -3.34 -19.18
N ASN A 134 -8.45 -3.96 -18.19
CA ASN A 134 -8.08 -5.37 -18.23
C ASN A 134 -8.95 -6.18 -17.24
N PHE A 135 -9.61 -7.23 -17.72
CA PHE A 135 -10.43 -8.14 -16.91
C PHE A 135 -9.89 -9.56 -17.06
N VAL A 136 -9.20 -10.07 -16.04
CA VAL A 136 -8.50 -11.34 -16.14
C VAL A 136 -8.86 -12.23 -14.96
N GLY A 137 -9.45 -13.40 -15.22
CA GLY A 137 -9.69 -14.40 -14.17
C GLY A 137 -10.75 -14.05 -13.13
N ASN A 138 -11.57 -13.02 -13.33
CA ASN A 138 -12.57 -12.60 -12.36
C ASN A 138 -13.78 -13.56 -12.34
N GLU A 139 -14.47 -13.63 -11.22
CA GLU A 139 -15.67 -14.45 -10.99
C GLU A 139 -16.90 -13.57 -10.74
N THR A 140 -18.05 -13.99 -11.26
CA THR A 140 -19.36 -13.58 -10.74
C THR A 140 -20.15 -14.82 -10.32
N THR A 141 -20.76 -14.80 -9.13
CA THR A 141 -21.26 -16.03 -8.49
C THR A 141 -22.75 -16.06 -8.18
N ASP A 142 -23.48 -14.93 -8.22
CA ASP A 142 -24.92 -14.92 -7.92
C ASP A 142 -25.78 -15.19 -9.16
N PHE A 143 -26.43 -16.35 -9.18
CA PHE A 143 -27.29 -16.82 -10.28
C PHE A 143 -28.72 -16.27 -10.22
N SER A 144 -29.06 -15.48 -9.22
CA SER A 144 -30.41 -14.90 -9.09
C SER A 144 -30.69 -13.92 -10.22
N MET A 145 -31.97 -13.73 -10.53
CA MET A 145 -32.39 -12.78 -11.56
C MET A 145 -31.82 -11.39 -11.29
N PHE A 146 -31.21 -10.77 -12.31
CA PHE A 146 -30.53 -9.47 -12.29
C PHE A 146 -29.14 -9.43 -11.62
N TYR A 147 -28.71 -10.45 -10.90
CA TYR A 147 -27.38 -10.50 -10.29
C TYR A 147 -26.34 -11.22 -11.17
N GLY A 148 -25.08 -11.22 -10.72
CA GLY A 148 -23.98 -11.88 -11.43
C GLY A 148 -23.61 -11.26 -12.78
N GLN A 149 -23.96 -9.99 -13.00
CA GLN A 149 -23.81 -9.31 -14.27
C GLN A 149 -22.34 -9.18 -14.69
N TYR A 150 -22.13 -9.19 -16.01
CA TYR A 150 -20.85 -8.84 -16.62
C TYR A 150 -21.12 -7.92 -17.81
N VAL A 151 -21.20 -6.63 -17.52
CA VAL A 151 -21.59 -5.59 -18.48
C VAL A 151 -20.42 -4.64 -18.69
N LEU A 152 -19.80 -4.73 -19.87
CA LEU A 152 -18.68 -3.88 -20.26
C LEU A 152 -19.12 -2.88 -21.32
N THR A 153 -18.87 -1.60 -21.07
CA THR A 153 -19.10 -0.48 -22.01
C THR A 153 -17.75 0.07 -22.48
N GLY A 154 -17.74 0.92 -23.49
CA GLY A 154 -16.49 1.42 -24.07
C GLY A 154 -15.83 0.41 -25.01
N SER A 155 -14.51 0.54 -25.20
CA SER A 155 -13.80 -0.17 -26.26
C SER A 155 -12.41 -0.66 -25.84
N ASN A 156 -11.88 -1.63 -26.59
CA ASN A 156 -10.51 -2.13 -26.49
C ASN A 156 -10.14 -2.69 -25.11
N HIS A 157 -11.10 -3.31 -24.40
CA HIS A 157 -10.82 -4.03 -23.16
C HIS A 157 -10.06 -5.33 -23.45
N PHE A 158 -9.07 -5.62 -22.62
CA PHE A 158 -8.45 -6.94 -22.59
C PHE A 158 -9.26 -7.84 -21.65
N GLN A 159 -9.64 -9.03 -22.12
CA GLN A 159 -10.40 -9.99 -21.34
C GLN A 159 -9.78 -11.37 -21.48
N TYR A 160 -9.59 -12.09 -20.38
CA TYR A 160 -9.08 -13.47 -20.40
C TYR A 160 -9.57 -14.30 -19.20
N GLY A 161 -10.16 -15.47 -19.45
CA GLY A 161 -10.43 -16.47 -18.41
C GLY A 161 -11.36 -16.02 -17.27
N ASN A 162 -12.25 -15.03 -17.49
CA ASN A 162 -13.22 -14.64 -16.46
C ASN A 162 -14.31 -15.72 -16.36
N ASN A 163 -14.66 -16.16 -15.16
CA ASN A 163 -15.71 -17.14 -14.94
C ASN A 163 -17.01 -16.42 -14.53
N ILE A 164 -17.86 -16.12 -15.51
CA ILE A 164 -19.10 -15.37 -15.32
C ILE A 164 -20.25 -16.38 -15.21
N LEU A 165 -20.74 -16.62 -14.00
CA LEU A 165 -21.84 -17.57 -13.75
C LEU A 165 -21.57 -18.96 -14.35
N SER A 166 -20.37 -19.50 -14.09
CA SER A 166 -19.88 -20.77 -14.64
C SER A 166 -19.62 -20.76 -16.16
N VAL A 167 -19.60 -19.60 -16.80
CA VAL A 167 -19.28 -19.45 -18.22
C VAL A 167 -17.97 -18.68 -18.37
N THR A 168 -16.99 -19.29 -19.02
CA THR A 168 -15.72 -18.62 -19.34
C THR A 168 -15.93 -17.49 -20.34
N ARG A 169 -15.43 -16.30 -20.03
CA ARG A 169 -15.47 -15.10 -20.88
C ARG A 169 -14.08 -14.46 -21.00
N PRO A 170 -13.59 -14.23 -22.24
CA PRO A 170 -14.18 -14.62 -23.51
C PRO A 170 -14.08 -16.14 -23.72
N ASP A 171 -14.94 -16.67 -24.59
CA ASP A 171 -14.95 -18.08 -24.97
C ASP A 171 -13.60 -18.48 -25.59
N GLY A 172 -13.15 -19.71 -25.32
CA GLY A 172 -11.88 -20.23 -25.85
C GLY A 172 -10.63 -19.76 -25.12
N THR A 173 -10.76 -19.26 -23.89
CA THR A 173 -9.62 -19.01 -22.98
C THR A 173 -9.37 -20.21 -22.07
N ASP A 174 -8.13 -20.36 -21.62
CA ASP A 174 -7.64 -21.50 -20.85
C ASP A 174 -7.41 -21.15 -19.36
N ASN A 175 -6.88 -22.10 -18.61
CA ASN A 175 -6.44 -21.90 -17.24
C ASN A 175 -5.39 -20.79 -17.14
N LEU A 176 -5.54 -19.92 -16.15
CA LEU A 176 -4.57 -18.88 -15.83
C LEU A 176 -3.40 -19.46 -15.04
N THR A 177 -2.19 -19.37 -15.59
CA THR A 177 -0.94 -19.73 -14.92
C THR A 177 -0.46 -18.64 -13.95
N ASP A 178 -0.84 -17.39 -14.20
CA ASP A 178 -0.40 -16.26 -13.39
C ASP A 178 -1.08 -16.32 -12.02
N SER A 179 -0.26 -16.21 -10.97
CA SER A 179 -0.73 -16.24 -9.58
C SER A 179 -1.01 -14.84 -9.04
N SER A 180 -0.15 -13.88 -9.39
CA SER A 180 -0.22 -12.48 -8.99
C SER A 180 0.47 -11.62 -10.05
N TYR A 181 0.08 -10.36 -10.15
CA TYR A 181 0.78 -9.36 -10.97
C TYR A 181 1.71 -8.44 -10.17
N TYR A 182 1.83 -8.64 -8.86
CA TYR A 182 2.76 -7.88 -8.01
C TYR A 182 3.56 -8.72 -7.01
N LEU A 183 3.16 -9.99 -6.80
CA LEU A 183 3.85 -10.94 -5.92
C LEU A 183 4.50 -12.06 -6.73
N ASN A 184 5.65 -12.54 -6.23
CA ASN A 184 6.33 -13.72 -6.77
C ASN A 184 6.03 -14.99 -5.96
N THR A 185 5.47 -14.84 -4.76
CA THR A 185 5.15 -15.93 -3.83
C THR A 185 3.87 -15.60 -3.08
N GLU A 186 3.31 -16.61 -2.44
CA GLU A 186 2.13 -16.47 -1.59
C GLU A 186 2.32 -15.35 -0.53
N PRO A 187 1.29 -14.51 -0.28
CA PRO A 187 1.37 -13.45 0.73
C PRO A 187 1.60 -14.01 2.13
N TYR A 188 2.37 -13.30 2.97
CA TYR A 188 2.69 -13.74 4.34
C TYR A 188 1.47 -13.98 5.25
N PHE A 189 0.32 -13.39 4.92
CA PHE A 189 -0.91 -13.50 5.67
C PHE A 189 -1.82 -14.63 5.17
N TRP A 190 -1.39 -15.39 4.16
CA TRP A 190 -2.08 -16.59 3.70
C TRP A 190 -1.77 -17.75 4.65
N SER A 191 -2.75 -18.62 4.87
CA SER A 191 -2.56 -19.80 5.72
C SER A 191 -2.10 -20.99 4.89
N GLU A 192 -1.26 -21.86 5.46
CA GLU A 192 -0.78 -23.10 4.80
C GLU A 192 -1.93 -24.04 4.39
N SER A 193 -3.11 -23.90 4.99
CA SER A 193 -4.30 -24.71 4.68
C SER A 193 -5.14 -24.18 3.52
N MET A 194 -4.82 -22.99 2.99
CA MET A 194 -5.57 -22.34 1.92
C MET A 194 -4.82 -22.42 0.59
N VAL A 195 -5.55 -22.64 -0.51
CA VAL A 195 -4.96 -22.63 -1.85
C VAL A 195 -4.71 -21.19 -2.29
N TRP A 196 -3.49 -20.87 -2.74
CA TRP A 196 -3.16 -19.61 -3.39
C TRP A 196 -2.69 -19.83 -4.84
N PRO A 197 -3.21 -19.07 -5.82
CA PRO A 197 -4.36 -18.15 -5.74
C PRO A 197 -5.69 -18.92 -5.63
N SER A 198 -6.65 -18.39 -4.88
CA SER A 198 -7.93 -19.07 -4.59
C SER A 198 -9.08 -18.76 -5.55
N ILE A 199 -8.97 -17.72 -6.39
CA ILE A 199 -10.06 -17.22 -7.24
C ILE A 199 -9.68 -17.33 -8.71
N GLY A 200 -10.64 -17.69 -9.55
CA GLY A 200 -10.49 -17.83 -10.99
C GLY A 200 -9.87 -19.17 -11.40
N TYR A 201 -9.96 -19.50 -12.69
CA TYR A 201 -9.43 -20.76 -13.21
C TYR A 201 -7.95 -20.99 -12.83
N PRO A 202 -7.55 -22.25 -12.58
CA PRO A 202 -8.32 -23.50 -12.71
C PRO A 202 -9.24 -23.82 -11.53
N ASN A 203 -9.35 -22.95 -10.53
CA ASN A 203 -10.23 -23.22 -9.39
C ASN A 203 -11.69 -23.30 -9.84
N MET A 204 -12.48 -24.16 -9.18
CA MET A 204 -13.92 -24.20 -9.42
C MET A 204 -14.56 -22.89 -8.95
N LEU A 205 -15.61 -22.43 -9.64
CA LEU A 205 -16.34 -21.21 -9.27
C LEU A 205 -16.71 -21.24 -7.78
N GLU A 206 -16.46 -20.13 -7.09
CA GLU A 206 -16.81 -19.94 -5.67
C GLU A 206 -16.09 -20.87 -4.67
N SER A 207 -15.22 -21.79 -5.12
CA SER A 207 -14.64 -22.81 -4.24
C SER A 207 -13.55 -22.30 -3.29
N GLY A 208 -12.80 -21.27 -3.70
CA GLY A 208 -11.76 -20.68 -2.87
C GLY A 208 -12.24 -19.53 -1.99
N THR A 209 -11.42 -19.14 -1.02
CA THR A 209 -11.66 -18.04 -0.06
C THR A 209 -10.38 -17.21 0.08
N ILE A 210 -10.43 -16.11 0.84
CA ILE A 210 -9.26 -15.27 1.15
C ILE A 210 -9.14 -15.07 2.67
N PRO A 211 -7.92 -14.84 3.20
CA PRO A 211 -7.73 -14.71 4.65
C PRO A 211 -8.61 -13.62 5.29
N ALA A 212 -8.93 -12.54 4.56
CA ALA A 212 -9.84 -11.51 5.05
C ALA A 212 -11.29 -12.02 5.24
N LYS A 213 -11.80 -12.84 4.32
CA LYS A 213 -13.13 -13.46 4.41
C LYS A 213 -13.16 -14.47 5.55
N GLU A 214 -12.17 -15.35 5.62
CA GLU A 214 -12.05 -16.33 6.72
C GLU A 214 -12.04 -15.65 8.08
N ARG A 215 -11.25 -14.58 8.27
CA ARG A 215 -11.24 -13.82 9.53
C ARG A 215 -12.60 -13.25 9.89
N PHE A 216 -13.36 -12.78 8.90
CA PHE A 216 -14.71 -12.27 9.14
C PHE A 216 -15.67 -13.38 9.56
N GLU A 217 -15.69 -14.49 8.82
CA GLU A 217 -16.66 -15.58 9.02
C GLU A 217 -16.41 -16.38 10.30
N THR A 218 -15.13 -16.57 10.67
CA THR A 218 -14.73 -17.29 11.88
C THR A 218 -14.81 -16.43 13.16
N GLY A 219 -14.96 -15.11 13.02
CA GLY A 219 -15.10 -14.19 14.16
C GLY A 219 -13.86 -14.07 15.05
N ILE A 220 -12.66 -14.36 14.53
CA ILE A 220 -11.36 -14.16 15.22
C ILE A 220 -11.00 -12.64 15.19
N PRO A 221 -9.74 -12.11 15.30
CA PRO A 221 -9.60 -10.67 15.25
C PRO A 221 -9.80 -10.19 13.82
N LEU A 222 -10.85 -9.40 13.61
CA LEU A 222 -11.19 -8.75 12.33
C LEU A 222 -10.05 -7.84 11.84
N THR A 223 -9.16 -7.44 12.75
CA THR A 223 -7.92 -6.74 12.47
C THR A 223 -6.73 -7.65 12.72
N ILE A 224 -5.73 -7.59 11.86
CA ILE A 224 -4.43 -8.20 12.15
C ILE A 224 -3.58 -7.13 12.80
N CYS A 225 -3.48 -7.17 14.12
CA CYS A 225 -2.28 -6.71 14.78
C CYS A 225 -1.28 -7.85 14.65
N ASN A 226 -0.22 -7.69 13.86
CA ASN A 226 0.95 -8.50 14.14
C ASN A 226 1.31 -8.16 15.59
N ASP A 227 1.30 -9.15 16.49
CA ASP A 227 2.15 -9.08 17.67
C ASP A 227 3.48 -8.56 17.15
N SER A 228 3.85 -7.41 17.70
CA SER A 228 4.88 -6.49 17.24
C SER A 228 5.79 -7.10 16.18
N ILE A 229 5.94 -6.45 15.03
CA ILE A 229 7.23 -6.57 14.33
C ILE A 229 8.23 -6.16 15.40
N TYR A 230 8.83 -7.13 16.07
CA TYR A 230 10.06 -6.95 16.77
C TYR A 230 10.99 -6.60 15.63
N THR A 231 11.08 -5.31 15.32
CA THR A 231 12.34 -4.78 14.82
C THR A 231 13.29 -5.09 15.95
N ILE A 232 13.87 -6.28 15.91
CA ILE A 232 15.08 -6.58 16.63
C ILE A 232 16.08 -5.67 15.94
N ILE A 233 16.09 -4.40 16.37
CA ILE A 233 17.33 -3.66 16.39
C ILE A 233 18.21 -4.59 17.18
N ASN A 234 19.16 -5.24 16.51
CA ASN A 234 20.17 -6.03 17.17
C ASN A 234 20.62 -5.21 18.37
N LYS A 235 20.29 -5.68 19.58
CA LYS A 235 20.62 -5.00 20.82
C LYS A 235 22.12 -5.18 21.04
N ARG A 236 22.91 -4.52 20.20
CA ARG A 236 24.37 -4.46 20.20
C ARG A 236 24.86 -3.14 19.62
N GLN A 237 24.21 -2.05 20.00
CA GLN A 237 24.98 -0.82 20.19
C GLN A 237 24.61 -0.30 21.57
N LYS A 238 25.56 -0.44 22.50
CA LYS A 238 25.53 0.31 23.75
C LYS A 238 25.33 1.78 23.37
N LEU A 239 24.19 2.35 23.75
CA LEU A 239 23.86 3.74 23.47
C LEU A 239 24.86 4.61 24.23
N ILE A 240 25.81 5.18 23.52
CA ILE A 240 26.77 6.12 24.08
C ILE A 240 26.37 7.53 23.67
N ASN A 241 26.38 8.43 24.64
CA ASN A 241 26.06 9.82 24.41
C ASN A 241 27.35 10.57 24.11
N ILE A 242 27.41 11.25 22.97
CA ILE A 242 28.50 12.20 22.67
C ILE A 242 28.00 13.62 22.85
N SER A 243 28.86 14.48 23.39
CA SER A 243 28.60 15.92 23.47
C SER A 243 29.60 16.69 22.61
N VAL A 244 29.12 17.77 21.98
CA VAL A 244 29.96 18.62 21.12
C VAL A 244 29.87 20.04 21.62
N VAL A 245 31.02 20.64 21.96
CA VAL A 245 31.09 21.98 22.54
C VAL A 245 32.25 22.78 21.92
N PRO A 246 32.04 24.04 21.50
CA PRO A 246 30.76 24.72 21.42
C PRO A 246 29.91 24.21 20.23
N ASN A 247 28.60 24.39 20.33
CA ASN A 247 27.67 24.15 19.22
C ASN A 247 26.52 25.17 19.34
N PRO A 248 26.42 26.18 18.45
CA PRO A 248 27.17 26.35 17.20
C PRO A 248 28.67 26.66 17.38
N ASN A 249 29.49 26.44 16.34
CA ASN A 249 30.93 26.72 16.34
C ASN A 249 31.43 27.32 15.01
N LYS A 250 32.69 27.76 14.97
CA LYS A 250 33.35 28.37 13.79
C LYS A 250 34.35 27.41 13.12
N GLY A 251 34.07 26.09 13.17
CA GLY A 251 34.94 25.04 12.65
C GLY A 251 35.90 24.43 13.67
N ASN A 252 35.95 24.97 14.90
CA ASN A 252 36.73 24.41 16.01
C ASN A 252 35.78 23.99 17.13
N PHE A 253 35.81 22.71 17.52
CA PHE A 253 34.98 22.18 18.59
C PHE A 253 35.62 20.95 19.24
N MET A 254 35.16 20.62 20.43
CA MET A 254 35.55 19.43 21.18
C MET A 254 34.42 18.42 21.14
N VAL A 255 34.75 17.15 20.92
CA VAL A 255 33.82 16.02 21.00
C VAL A 255 34.15 15.21 22.24
N TYR A 256 33.22 15.10 23.17
CA TYR A 256 33.35 14.29 24.37
C TYR A 256 32.66 12.95 24.14
N VAL A 257 33.39 11.87 24.39
CA VAL A 257 32.91 10.49 24.25
C VAL A 257 33.14 9.76 25.56
N ASP A 258 32.06 9.23 26.15
CA ASP A 258 32.10 8.38 27.35
C ASP A 258 32.07 6.90 26.94
N ASP A 259 33.08 6.47 26.19
CA ASP A 259 33.23 5.08 25.73
C ASP A 259 34.68 4.72 25.36
N ASN A 260 34.95 3.41 25.15
CA ASN A 260 36.23 2.93 24.64
C ASN A 260 36.49 3.48 23.22
N LEU A 261 37.74 3.86 22.95
CA LEU A 261 38.19 4.41 21.68
C LEU A 261 39.01 3.41 20.86
N GLU A 262 39.02 2.14 21.24
CA GLU A 262 39.61 1.08 20.42
C GLU A 262 39.01 1.05 19.01
N ASN A 263 39.88 1.17 18.01
CA ASN A 263 39.53 1.30 16.60
C ASN A 263 38.47 2.39 16.31
N ALA A 264 38.44 3.46 17.10
CA ALA A 264 37.43 4.49 16.94
C ALA A 264 37.72 5.40 15.73
N THR A 265 36.64 5.84 15.10
CA THR A 265 36.64 6.82 14.02
C THR A 265 35.67 7.95 14.34
N LEU A 266 36.03 9.15 13.91
CA LEU A 266 35.16 10.32 13.95
C LEU A 266 35.01 10.88 12.55
N SER A 267 33.78 10.95 12.07
CA SER A 267 33.44 11.46 10.75
C SER A 267 32.52 12.68 10.87
N ILE A 268 32.57 13.60 9.91
CA ILE A 268 31.58 14.67 9.75
C ILE A 268 30.87 14.46 8.42
N VAL A 269 29.54 14.48 8.46
CA VAL A 269 28.67 14.25 7.29
C VAL A 269 27.78 15.46 7.07
N ASN A 270 27.61 15.89 5.82
CA ASN A 270 26.70 16.99 5.45
C ASN A 270 25.24 16.50 5.30
N THR A 271 24.30 17.42 5.05
CA THR A 271 22.87 17.11 4.86
C THR A 271 22.54 16.25 3.65
N SER A 272 23.49 16.09 2.71
CA SER A 272 23.36 15.21 1.55
C SER A 272 23.95 13.82 1.80
N GLY A 273 24.40 13.51 3.03
CA GLY A 273 24.98 12.21 3.39
C GLY A 273 26.45 12.04 2.99
N ILE A 274 27.12 13.08 2.49
CA ILE A 274 28.52 13.02 2.07
C ILE A 274 29.44 13.25 3.29
N THR A 275 30.40 12.35 3.48
CA THR A 275 31.45 12.50 4.51
C THR A 275 32.45 13.57 4.07
N VAL A 276 32.54 14.65 4.85
CA VAL A 276 33.40 15.82 4.57
C VAL A 276 34.64 15.88 5.48
N TYR A 277 34.69 15.05 6.51
CA TYR A 277 35.84 14.88 7.40
C TYR A 277 35.84 13.46 7.95
N ASN A 278 37.02 12.86 8.13
CA ASN A 278 37.18 11.57 8.77
C ASN A 278 38.54 11.50 9.50
N ALA A 279 38.55 11.02 10.73
CA ALA A 279 39.76 10.84 11.52
C ALA A 279 39.71 9.55 12.33
N HIS A 280 40.85 8.87 12.43
CA HIS A 280 41.03 7.76 13.36
C HIS A 280 41.40 8.30 14.74
N ILE A 281 40.79 7.76 15.79
CA ILE A 281 40.98 8.22 17.16
C ILE A 281 41.93 7.24 17.87
N PRO A 282 43.00 7.73 18.52
CA PRO A 282 43.87 6.86 19.30
C PRO A 282 43.11 6.11 20.40
N PRO A 283 43.52 4.87 20.72
CA PRO A 283 42.87 4.07 21.76
C PRO A 283 43.00 4.73 23.15
N GLY A 284 41.94 4.61 23.95
CA GLY A 284 41.79 5.24 25.26
C GLY A 284 40.36 5.06 25.79
N ARG A 285 40.12 5.30 27.09
CA ARG A 285 38.83 4.98 27.74
C ARG A 285 37.87 6.18 27.89
N LEU A 286 38.40 7.39 27.86
CA LEU A 286 37.69 8.67 27.96
C LEU A 286 38.53 9.69 27.19
N SER A 287 38.01 10.24 26.10
CA SER A 287 38.72 11.30 25.37
C SER A 287 37.84 12.48 25.05
N VAL A 288 38.45 13.65 25.22
CA VAL A 288 38.04 14.88 24.58
C VAL A 288 38.79 14.94 23.25
N ILE A 289 38.08 14.88 22.13
CA ILE A 289 38.65 14.87 20.78
C ILE A 289 38.57 16.30 20.25
N PRO A 290 39.68 17.04 20.12
CA PRO A 290 39.69 18.33 19.45
C PRO A 290 39.51 18.14 17.95
N VAL A 291 38.58 18.88 17.36
CA VAL A 291 38.31 18.88 15.92
C VAL A 291 38.45 20.30 15.39
N SER A 292 39.25 20.45 14.34
CA SER A 292 39.43 21.69 13.60
C SER A 292 39.21 21.43 12.11
N VAL A 293 38.21 22.07 11.53
CA VAL A 293 37.79 21.89 10.14
C VAL A 293 37.47 23.23 9.50
N ASN A 294 37.77 23.33 8.21
CA ASN A 294 37.43 24.49 7.39
C ASN A 294 36.24 24.14 6.49
N LEU A 295 35.04 24.18 7.04
CA LEU A 295 33.80 23.83 6.34
C LEU A 295 32.89 25.06 6.18
N PRO A 296 32.10 25.15 5.09
CA PRO A 296 31.12 26.22 4.91
C PRO A 296 30.09 26.27 6.04
N PRO A 297 29.51 27.46 6.36
CA PRO A 297 28.43 27.56 7.33
C PRO A 297 27.22 26.73 6.91
N ALA A 298 26.91 25.69 7.68
CA ALA A 298 25.79 24.78 7.44
C ALA A 298 25.57 23.88 8.67
N MET A 299 24.57 23.00 8.57
CA MET A 299 24.33 21.92 9.50
C MET A 299 25.10 20.67 9.07
N TYR A 300 25.72 19.99 10.04
CA TYR A 300 26.43 18.73 9.83
C TYR A 300 26.13 17.75 10.96
N TRP A 301 26.49 16.48 10.78
CA TRP A 301 26.50 15.47 11.83
C TRP A 301 27.92 15.03 12.10
N VAL A 302 28.34 15.11 13.37
CA VAL A 302 29.51 14.39 13.87
C VAL A 302 29.06 12.98 14.18
N ILE A 303 29.75 11.99 13.62
CA ILE A 303 29.50 10.57 13.83
C ILE A 303 30.74 9.97 14.47
N PHE A 304 30.58 9.43 15.68
CA PHE A 304 31.59 8.60 16.33
C PHE A 304 31.23 7.13 16.12
N ARG A 305 32.21 6.30 15.80
CA ARG A 305 32.03 4.85 15.65
C ARG A 305 33.25 4.11 16.16
N ASN A 306 33.07 3.06 16.95
CA ASN A 306 34.09 2.06 17.27
C ASN A 306 33.58 0.66 16.85
N ASN A 307 34.25 -0.42 17.29
CA ASN A 307 33.87 -1.79 16.94
C ASN A 307 32.47 -2.20 17.49
N GLU A 308 31.98 -1.56 18.55
CA GLU A 308 30.79 -1.98 19.30
C GLU A 308 29.65 -0.94 19.30
N THR A 309 29.96 0.32 19.04
CA THR A 309 29.05 1.45 19.25
C THR A 309 29.14 2.48 18.14
N MET A 310 28.03 3.19 17.94
CA MET A 310 27.95 4.34 17.05
C MET A 310 27.10 5.41 17.72
N ALA A 311 27.57 6.65 17.67
CA ALA A 311 26.86 7.82 18.17
C ALA A 311 26.90 8.94 17.13
N SER A 312 25.87 9.77 17.11
CA SER A 312 25.87 10.96 16.26
C SER A 312 25.36 12.19 17.01
N LYS A 313 25.88 13.36 16.63
CA LYS A 313 25.44 14.65 17.14
C LYS A 313 25.41 15.67 16.02
N LYS A 314 24.27 16.36 15.90
CA LYS A 314 24.12 17.51 15.01
C LYS A 314 25.02 18.65 15.50
N ILE A 315 25.78 19.25 14.59
CA ILE A 315 26.54 20.49 14.80
C ILE A 315 26.12 21.57 13.81
N ILE A 316 26.28 22.82 14.19
CA ILE A 316 26.04 23.99 13.34
C ILE A 316 27.34 24.78 13.23
N ILE A 317 27.84 24.91 11.99
CA ILE A 317 29.00 25.76 11.68
C ILE A 317 28.49 27.13 11.24
N ILE A 318 28.97 28.19 11.90
CA ILE A 318 28.60 29.58 11.60
C ILE A 318 29.77 30.33 10.98
N LYS A 319 29.46 31.39 10.21
CA LYS A 319 30.46 32.25 9.58
C LYS A 319 31.38 32.88 10.64
N ARG A 320 32.68 32.96 10.37
CA ARG A 320 33.59 33.80 11.17
C ARG A 320 33.12 35.25 10.98
N SER A 321 32.67 35.89 12.05
CA SER A 321 32.51 37.33 12.11
C SER A 321 33.85 37.95 11.70
N SER A 322 33.84 38.74 10.62
CA SER A 322 34.97 39.52 10.13
C SER A 322 35.52 40.44 11.20
#